data_AF-A0A8J8M778-F1
#
_entry.id   AF-A0A8J8M778-F1
#
_cell.length_a   1.000
_cell.length_b   1.000
_cell.length_c   1.000
_cell.angle_alpha   90.00
_cell.angle_beta   90.00
_cell.angle_gamma   90.00
#
_symmetry.space_group_name_H-M   'P 1'
#
loop_
_entity.id
_entity.type
_entity.pdbx_description
1 polymer ?
#
loop_
_entity_poly.entity_id
_entity_poly.type
_entity_poly.pdbx_seq_one_letter_code
_entity_poly.pdbx_strand_id
1 'polypeptide(L)' 'MELSPKDCLKKAILDTQEKVRDYESHAKNIDDQEISSCFKKFAEEEGHQAVKLQELLDKCDN' A
#
# COMPACT_ATOMS: atom_id res chain seq x y z
N MET A 1 -20.00 -14.82 1.53
CA MET A 1 -19.07 -15.24 2.60
C MET A 1 -18.67 -13.99 3.36
N GLU A 2 -18.73 -14.02 4.69
CA GLU A 2 -18.07 -13.00 5.51
C GLU A 2 -16.55 -13.23 5.42
N LEU A 3 -15.79 -12.17 5.18
CA LEU A 3 -14.33 -12.24 5.16
C LEU A 3 -13.83 -12.40 6.59
N SER A 4 -12.93 -13.35 6.83
CA SER A 4 -12.26 -13.43 8.12
C SER A 4 -11.35 -12.20 8.31
N PRO A 5 -11.00 -11.82 9.55
CA PRO A 5 -10.01 -10.76 9.78
C PRO A 5 -8.69 -10.99 9.02
N LYS A 6 -8.28 -12.25 8.87
CA LYS A 6 -7.09 -12.63 8.08
C LYS A 6 -7.26 -12.36 6.59
N ASP A 7 -8.43 -12.64 6.03
CA ASP A 7 -8.72 -12.37 4.61
C ASP A 7 -8.79 -10.87 4.36
N CYS A 8 -9.34 -10.09 5.30
CA CYS A 8 -9.34 -8.64 5.25
C CYS A 8 -7.91 -8.07 5.24
N LEU A 9 -7.02 -8.57 6.10
CA LEU A 9 -5.62 -8.15 6.13
C LEU A 9 -4.88 -8.47 4.83
N LYS A 10 -5.02 -9.71 4.32
CA LYS A 10 -4.40 -10.10 3.04
C LYS A 10 -4.86 -9.23 1.88
N LYS A 11 -6.16 -8.95 1.80
CA LYS A 11 -6.71 -8.07 0.77
C LYS A 11 -6.15 -6.66 0.91
N ALA A 12 -6.17 -6.09 2.12
CA ALA A 12 -5.65 -4.75 2.37
C ALA A 12 -4.16 -4.62 2.01
N ILE A 13 -3.34 -5.65 2.29
CA ILE A 13 -1.92 -5.66 1.90
C ILE A 13 -1.77 -5.60 0.38
N LEU A 14 -2.54 -6.41 -0.36
CA LEU A 14 -2.50 -6.42 -1.83
C LEU A 14 -2.94 -5.07 -2.41
N ASP A 15 -4.05 -4.52 -1.91
CA ASP A 15 -4.60 -3.24 -2.35
C ASP A 15 -3.60 -2.09 -2.08
N THR A 16 -2.98 -2.07 -0.90
CA THR A 16 -1.93 -1.08 -0.56
C THR A 16 -0.69 -1.24 -1.44
N GLN A 17 -0.23 -2.47 -1.69
CA GLN A 17 0.89 -2.70 -2.60
C GLN A 17 0.59 -2.29 -4.05
N GLU A 18 -0.66 -2.44 -4.50
CA GLU A 18 -1.11 -1.95 -5.81
C GLU A 18 -1.01 -0.42 -5.87
N LYS A 19 -1.50 0.29 -4.85
CA LYS A 19 -1.36 1.75 -4.78
C LYS A 19 0.09 2.23 -4.78
N VAL A 20 1.00 1.51 -4.11
CA VAL A 20 2.43 1.83 -4.18
C VAL A 20 2.91 1.82 -5.63
N ARG A 21 2.59 0.76 -6.38
CA ARG A 21 2.98 0.64 -7.80
C ARG A 21 2.34 1.74 -8.66
N ASP A 22 1.07 2.05 -8.41
CA ASP A 22 0.35 3.09 -9.14
C ASP A 22 0.92 4.48 -8.88
N TYR A 23 1.17 4.82 -7.62
CA TYR A 23 1.77 6.09 -7.24
C TYR A 23 3.20 6.24 -7.77
N GLU A 24 4.02 5.18 -7.71
CA GLU A 24 5.33 5.19 -8.35
C GLU A 24 5.24 5.37 -9.87
N SER A 25 4.26 4.74 -10.51
CA SER A 25 4.02 4.89 -11.96
C SER A 25 3.58 6.31 -12.30
N HIS A 26 2.65 6.90 -11.55
CA HIS A 26 2.21 8.28 -11.74
C HIS A 26 3.37 9.27 -11.52
N ALA A 27 4.15 9.10 -10.46
CA ALA A 27 5.30 9.94 -10.18
C ALA A 27 6.36 9.95 -11.30
N LYS A 28 6.50 8.84 -12.04
CA LYS A 28 7.43 8.70 -13.17
C LYS A 28 6.93 9.35 -14.46
N ASN A 29 5.61 9.48 -14.63
CA ASN A 29 4.98 9.92 -15.88
C ASN A 29 4.41 11.35 -15.82
N ILE A 30 4.55 12.04 -14.68
CA ILE A 30 4.05 13.41 -14.48
C ILE A 30 5.24 14.38 -14.43
N ASP A 31 5.22 15.39 -15.30
CA ASP A 31 6.26 16.41 -15.40
C ASP A 31 6.17 17.47 -14.28
N ASP A 32 4.95 17.71 -13.76
CA ASP A 32 4.76 18.64 -12.66
C ASP A 32 5.45 18.12 -11.39
N GLN A 33 6.43 18.89 -10.92
CA GLN A 33 7.30 18.47 -9.82
C GLN A 33 6.55 18.36 -8.49
N GLU A 34 5.57 19.23 -8.24
CA GLU A 34 4.79 19.21 -7.01
C GLU A 34 3.91 17.95 -6.97
N ILE A 35 3.21 17.68 -8.08
CA ILE A 35 2.36 16.49 -8.21
C ILE A 35 3.20 15.20 -8.17
N SER A 36 4.32 15.15 -8.89
CA SER A 36 5.24 13.99 -8.87
C SER A 36 5.78 13.72 -7.47
N SER A 37 6.17 14.77 -6.73
CA SER A 37 6.66 14.63 -5.36
C SER A 37 5.58 14.16 -4.39
N CYS A 38 4.34 14.63 -4.57
CA CYS A 38 3.19 14.17 -3.81
C CYS A 38 2.97 12.66 -3.97
N PHE A 39 2.96 12.16 -5.22
CA PHE A 39 2.82 10.73 -5.48
C PHE A 39 3.97 9.89 -4.89
N LYS A 40 5.22 10.36 -4.95
CA LYS A 40 6.34 9.67 -4.29
C LYS A 40 6.13 9.52 -2.79
N LYS A 41 5.67 10.60 -2.14
CA LYS A 41 5.37 10.58 -0.71
C LYS A 41 4.25 9.59 -0.38
N PHE A 42 3.18 9.57 -1.17
CA PHE A 42 2.09 8.61 -0.96
C PHE A 42 2.52 7.16 -1.21
N ALA A 43 3.41 6.90 -2.17
CA ALA A 43 3.98 5.57 -2.37
C ALA A 43 4.75 5.09 -1.13
N GLU A 44 5.55 5.97 -0.50
CA GLU A 44 6.26 5.66 0.74
C GLU A 44 5.29 5.41 1.91
N GLU A 45 4.28 6.25 2.07
CA GLU A 45 3.26 6.11 3.12
C GLU A 45 2.46 4.81 2.98
N GLU A 46 2.02 4.44 1.77
CA GLU A 46 1.37 3.15 1.51
C GLU A 46 2.35 1.98 1.76
N GLY A 47 3.63 2.13 1.41
CA GLY A 47 4.66 1.14 1.76
C GLY A 47 4.74 0.86 3.26
N HIS A 48 4.74 1.91 4.10
CA HIS A 48 4.69 1.76 5.55
C HIS A 48 3.38 1.12 6.05
N GLN A 49 2.25 1.45 5.41
CA GLN A 49 0.97 0.82 5.73
C GLN A 49 0.99 -0.69 5.43
N ALA A 50 1.57 -1.11 4.30
CA ALA A 50 1.68 -2.53 3.95
C ALA A 50 2.50 -3.31 4.98
N VAL A 51 3.61 -2.75 5.45
CA VAL A 51 4.44 -3.35 6.51
C VAL A 51 3.63 -3.54 7.79
N LYS A 52 2.92 -2.50 8.23
CA LYS A 52 2.10 -2.58 9.45
C LYS A 52 0.97 -3.60 9.33
N LEU A 53 0.33 -3.71 8.16
CA LEU A 53 -0.68 -4.73 7.89
C LEU A 53 -0.08 -6.14 7.90
N GLN A 54 1.12 -6.32 7.34
CA GLN A 54 1.84 -7.58 7.38
C GLN A 54 2.19 -7.99 8.82
N GLU A 55 2.66 -7.07 9.66
CA GLU A 55 2.93 -7.35 11.09
C GLU A 55 1.68 -7.81 11.85
N LEU A 56 0.51 -7.29 11.50
CA LEU A 56 -0.77 -7.75 12.08
C LEU A 56 -1.15 -9.13 11.56
N LEU A 57 -0.94 -9.40 10.27
CA LEU A 57 -1.20 -10.70 9.67
C LEU A 57 -0.31 -11.78 10.30
N ASP A 58 0.97 -11.49 10.53
CA ASP A 58 1.92 -12.41 11.15
C ASP A 58 1.51 -12.75 12.60
N LYS A 59 0.88 -11.81 13.32
CA LYS A 59 0.31 -12.07 14.66
C LYS A 59 -0.92 -12.96 14.65
N CYS A 60 -1.66 -13.02 13.55
CA CYS A 60 -2.78 -13.95 13.41
C CYS A 60 -2.33 -15.40 13.14
N ASP A 61 -1.09 -15.59 12.69
CA ASP A 61 -0.52 -16.87 12.31
C ASP A 61 0.38 -17.50 13.39
N ASN A 62 0.57 -16.81 14.52
CA ASN A 62 1.29 -17.26 15.71
C ASN A 62 0.37 -17.74 16.83
#